data_AF-X1PHT8-F1
#
_entry.id   AF-X1PHT8-F1
#
_cell.length_a   1.000
_cell.length_b   1.000
_cell.length_c   1.000
_cell.angle_alpha   90.00
_cell.angle_beta   90.00
_cell.angle_gamma   90.00
#
_symmetry.space_group_name_H-M   'P 1'
#
loop_
_entity.id
_entity.type
_entity.pdbx_description
1 polymer ?
#
loop_
_entity_poly.entity_id
_entity_poly.type
_entity_poly.pdbx_seq_one_letter_code
_entity_poly.pdbx_strand_id
1 'polypeptide(L)' 'MSSHNRKILNNILKTWPKGTIAVQSWLSNFGAYRQLVDSYCRNSWLKRIGSGAYMRLDDKVDWTGGIYAIQTQL' A
#
# COMPACT_ATOMS: atom_id res chain seq x y z
N MET A 1 -2.67 16.99 -4.71
CA MET A 1 -3.36 15.69 -4.94
C MET A 1 -4.70 15.94 -5.61
N SER A 2 -4.94 15.35 -6.77
CA SER A 2 -6.24 15.36 -7.45
C SER A 2 -7.29 14.56 -6.65
N SER A 3 -8.57 14.94 -6.74
CA SER A 3 -9.68 14.29 -6.02
C SER A 3 -9.77 12.77 -6.31
N HIS A 4 -9.43 12.38 -7.54
CA HIS A 4 -9.42 10.99 -8.00
C HIS A 4 -8.44 10.11 -7.21
N ASN A 5 -7.22 10.61 -6.96
CA ASN A 5 -6.20 9.87 -6.20
C ASN A 5 -6.65 9.61 -4.76
N ARG A 6 -7.34 10.58 -4.13
CA ARG A 6 -7.90 10.37 -2.79
C ARG A 6 -8.96 9.28 -2.76
N LYS A 7 -9.80 9.16 -3.79
CA LYS A 7 -10.79 8.06 -3.88
C LYS A 7 -10.11 6.69 -4.00
N ILE A 8 -9.09 6.56 -4.85
CA ILE A 8 -8.33 5.31 -5.01
C ILE A 8 -7.69 4.92 -3.68
N LEU A 9 -6.99 5.86 -3.03
CA LEU A 9 -6.39 5.62 -1.72
C LEU A 9 -7.46 5.19 -0.71
N ASN A 10 -8.59 5.88 -0.64
CA ASN A 10 -9.63 5.54 0.33
C ASN A 10 -10.23 4.15 0.06
N ASN A 11 -10.38 3.75 -1.21
CA ASN A 11 -10.84 2.41 -1.57
C ASN A 11 -9.83 1.34 -1.14
N ILE A 12 -8.55 1.56 -1.44
CA ILE A 12 -7.44 0.72 -0.97
C ILE A 12 -7.48 0.62 0.55
N LEU A 13 -7.60 1.74 1.25
CA LEU A 13 -7.61 1.78 2.71
C LEU A 13 -8.84 1.05 3.31
N LYS A 14 -9.97 1.03 2.63
CA LYS A 14 -11.16 0.26 3.06
C LYS A 14 -10.95 -1.25 2.91
N THR A 15 -10.35 -1.68 1.81
CA THR A 15 -10.12 -3.11 1.55
C THR A 15 -8.87 -3.64 2.27
N TRP A 16 -7.89 -2.77 2.55
CA TRP A 16 -6.61 -3.14 3.14
C TRP A 16 -6.74 -3.31 4.67
N PRO A 17 -6.61 -4.53 5.20
CA PRO A 17 -6.59 -4.76 6.64
C PRO A 17 -5.38 -4.10 7.32
N LYS A 18 -5.57 -3.63 8.55
CA LYS A 18 -4.48 -3.09 9.38
C LYS A 18 -3.46 -4.21 9.69
N GLY A 19 -2.19 -3.87 9.84
CA GLY A 19 -1.10 -4.81 10.15
C GLY A 19 -0.55 -5.60 8.98
N THR A 20 -0.95 -5.29 7.74
CA THR A 20 -0.53 -6.06 6.55
C THR A 20 0.25 -5.22 5.55
N ILE A 21 1.04 -5.91 4.71
CA ILE A 21 1.85 -5.30 3.65
C ILE A 21 1.05 -5.33 2.35
N ALA A 22 1.09 -4.22 1.61
CA ALA A 22 0.61 -4.17 0.22
C ALA A 22 1.81 -4.14 -0.72
N VAL A 23 1.83 -5.05 -1.69
CA VAL A 23 2.81 -4.99 -2.78
C VAL A 23 2.32 -4.13 -3.93
N GLN A 24 3.26 -3.67 -4.74
CA GLN A 24 3.00 -2.83 -5.90
C GLN A 24 2.03 -3.49 -6.89
N SER A 25 2.11 -4.81 -7.08
CA SER A 25 1.22 -5.56 -7.96
C SER A 25 -0.24 -5.48 -7.49
N TRP A 26 -0.48 -5.61 -6.18
CA TRP A 26 -1.82 -5.47 -5.60
C TRP A 26 -2.32 -4.03 -5.73
N LEU A 27 -1.49 -3.04 -5.38
CA LEU A 27 -1.84 -1.62 -5.55
C LEU A 27 -2.17 -1.27 -7.02
N SER A 28 -1.45 -1.86 -7.97
CA SER A 28 -1.70 -1.69 -9.40
C SER A 28 -3.07 -2.23 -9.83
N ASN A 29 -3.54 -3.34 -9.24
CA ASN A 29 -4.90 -3.86 -9.49
C ASN A 29 -5.99 -2.88 -9.03
N PHE A 30 -5.72 -2.06 -8.01
CA PHE A 30 -6.62 -0.98 -7.57
C PHE A 30 -6.44 0.33 -8.36
N GLY A 31 -5.58 0.35 -9.38
CA GLY A 31 -5.26 1.54 -10.18
C GLY A 31 -4.25 2.49 -9.52
N ALA A 32 -3.61 2.08 -8.43
CA ALA A 32 -2.52 2.82 -7.81
C ALA A 32 -1.16 2.39 -8.39
N TYR A 33 -0.78 3.03 -9.50
CA TYR A 33 0.53 2.83 -10.14
C TYR A 33 1.68 3.41 -9.30
N ARG A 34 2.91 3.01 -9.62
CA ARG A 34 4.14 3.36 -8.89
C ARG A 34 4.27 4.87 -8.60
N GLN A 35 4.03 5.74 -9.57
CA GLN A 35 4.07 7.21 -9.39
C GLN A 35 3.04 7.72 -8.36
N LEU A 36 1.89 7.05 -8.30
CA LEU A 36 0.78 7.39 -7.42
C LEU A 36 1.09 6.91 -6.00
N VAL A 37 1.65 5.70 -5.87
CA VAL A 37 2.17 5.15 -4.61
C VAL A 37 3.35 5.98 -4.07
N ASP A 38 4.26 6.44 -4.92
CA ASP A 38 5.34 7.35 -4.54
C ASP A 38 4.78 8.69 -4.03
N SER A 39 3.70 9.17 -4.64
CA SER A 39 3.00 10.36 -4.15
C SER A 39 2.34 10.11 -2.79
N TYR A 40 1.80 8.91 -2.53
CA TYR A 40 1.28 8.55 -1.21
C TYR A 40 2.38 8.42 -0.16
N CYS A 41 3.55 7.91 -0.55
CA CYS A 41 4.73 7.86 0.33
C CYS A 41 5.20 9.28 0.70
N ARG A 42 5.29 10.18 -0.28
CA ARG A 42 5.65 11.59 -0.05
C ARG A 42 4.65 12.32 0.84
N ASN A 43 3.36 12.02 0.70
CA ASN A 43 2.30 12.59 1.53
C ASN A 43 2.13 11.87 2.88
N SER A 44 3.07 11.00 3.27
CA SER A 44 3.07 10.26 4.54
C SER A 44 1.84 9.37 4.79
N TRP A 45 1.15 8.93 3.72
CA TRP A 45 0.06 7.95 3.84
C TRP A 45 0.58 6.52 3.93
N LEU A 46 1.65 6.25 3.19
CA LEU A 46 2.28 4.95 3.08
C LEU A 46 3.77 5.07 3.39
N LYS A 47 4.36 3.99 3.85
CA LYS A 47 5.78 3.85 4.08
C LYS A 47 6.30 2.67 3.29
N ARG A 48 7.29 2.92 2.44
CA ARG A 48 7.97 1.86 1.70
C ARG A 48 8.88 1.10 2.67
N ILE A 49 8.68 -0.20 2.76
CA ILE A 49 9.47 -1.09 3.62
C ILE A 49 10.51 -1.89 2.83
N GLY A 50 10.28 -2.08 1.54
CA GLY A 50 11.15 -2.86 0.67
C GLY A 50 10.87 -2.63 -0.81
N SER A 51 11.55 -3.38 -1.68
CA SER A 51 11.37 -3.27 -3.13
C SER A 51 9.98 -3.72 -3.55
N GLY A 52 9.09 -2.75 -3.75
CA GLY A 52 7.70 -2.99 -4.15
C GLY A 52 6.77 -3.34 -3.00
N ALA A 53 7.22 -3.21 -1.74
CA ALA A 53 6.42 -3.50 -0.55
C ALA A 53 6.18 -2.23 0.26
N TYR A 54 4.92 -1.99 0.63
CA TYR A 54 4.47 -0.78 1.30
C TYR A 54 3.61 -1.14 2.52
N MET A 55 3.74 -0.35 3.58
CA MET A 55 2.89 -0.41 4.77
C MET A 55 2.21 0.93 5.01
N ARG A 56 1.20 0.95 5.86
CA ARG A 56 0.63 2.20 6.38
C ARG A 56 1.59 2.85 7.37
N LEU A 57 1.65 4.18 7.36
CA LEU A 57 2.62 4.93 8.17
C LEU A 57 2.40 4.78 9.69
N ASP A 58 1.15 4.56 10.11
CA ASP A 58 0.75 4.39 11.51
C ASP A 58 0.67 2.91 11.95
N ASP A 59 1.03 1.99 11.07
CA ASP A 59 0.79 0.57 11.26
C ASP A 59 2.09 -0.16 11.57
N LYS A 60 2.12 -0.93 12.66
CA LYS A 60 3.26 -1.77 13.03
C LYS A 60 3.14 -3.08 12.26
N VAL A 61 3.66 -3.09 11.05
CA VAL A 61 3.74 -4.32 10.28
C VAL A 61 4.92 -5.15 10.75
N ASP A 62 4.61 -6.31 11.32
CA ASP A 62 5.57 -7.31 11.77
C ASP A 62 5.93 -8.26 10.60
N TRP A 63 6.97 -9.08 10.76
CA TRP A 63 7.46 -10.02 9.72
C TRP A 63 6.36 -10.93 9.15
N THR A 64 5.31 -11.20 9.93
CA THR A 64 4.08 -11.90 9.52
C THR A 64 3.35 -11.23 8.36
N GLY A 65 3.33 -9.90 8.29
CA GLY A 65 2.77 -9.16 7.15
C GLY A 65 3.55 -9.37 5.86
N GLY A 66 4.85 -9.71 5.97
CA GLY A 66 5.72 -9.97 4.82
C GLY A 66 5.45 -11.33 4.22
N ILE A 67 5.25 -12.33 5.08
CA ILE A 67 4.84 -13.67 4.66
C ILE A 67 3.46 -13.64 4.01
N TYR A 68 2.51 -12.88 4.58
CA TYR A 68 1.18 -12.71 3.98
C TYR A 68 1.26 -12.14 2.56
N ALA A 69 2.05 -11.10 2.34
CA ALA A 69 2.23 -10.50 1.02
C ALA A 69 2.80 -11.50 0.00
N ILE A 70 3.77 -12.33 0.40
CA ILE A 70 4.31 -13.37 -0.48
C ILE A 70 3.25 -14.43 -0.80
N GLN A 71 2.48 -14.85 0.21
CA GLN A 71 1.53 -15.95 0.06
C GLN A 71 0.23 -15.57 -0.66
N THR A 72 -0.15 -14.30 -0.68
CA THR A 72 -1.41 -13.83 -1.29
C THR A 72 -1.25 -12.96 -2.52
N GLN A 73 -0.06 -12.40 -2.76
CA GLN A 73 0.14 -11.40 -3.83
C GLN A 73 1.24 -11.80 -4.82
N LEU A 74 1.84 -12.99 -4.67
CA LEU A 74 2.78 -13.63 -5.58
C LEU A 74 2.21 -14.95 -6.08
#